data_AF-A0A225VR87-F1
#
_entry.id   AF-A0A225VR87-F1
#
_cell.length_a   1.000
_cell.length_b   1.000
_cell.length_c   1.000
_cell.angle_alpha   90.00
_cell.angle_beta   90.00
_cell.angle_gamma   90.00
#
_symmetry.space_group_name_H-M   'P 1'
#
loop_
_entity.id
_entity.type
_entity.pdbx_description
1 polymer ?
#
loop_
_entity_poly.entity_id
_entity_poly.type
_entity_poly.pdbx_seq_one_letter_code
_entity_poly.pdbx_strand_id
1 'polypeptide(L)'
;MVLDQINVTASDTFGRLRCGVSNVIVQVAVETAARTCIGIDVRIELISAAYSAIYSHTQEYPGFLKVSVFQHTVTSNSIGHCHHHLGQQCYHWLSV
;
A
#
# COMPACT_ATOMS: atom_id res chain seq x y z
N MET A 1 17.29 -4.77 -3.25
CA MET A 1 16.11 -4.37 -2.46
C MET A 1 14.99 -5.40 -2.70
N VAL A 2 14.08 -5.65 -1.76
CA VAL A 2 12.99 -6.66 -1.94
C VAL A 2 12.15 -6.40 -3.20
N LEU A 3 12.03 -5.13 -3.61
CA LEU A 3 11.30 -4.73 -4.81
C LEU A 3 11.96 -5.18 -6.12
N ASP A 4 13.29 -5.34 -6.15
CA ASP A 4 14.01 -5.78 -7.36
C ASP A 4 13.72 -7.24 -7.74
N GLN A 5 13.16 -8.01 -6.80
CA GLN A 5 12.80 -9.41 -7.00
C GLN A 5 11.35 -9.58 -7.48
N ILE A 6 10.58 -8.50 -7.55
CA ILE A 6 9.15 -8.52 -7.91
C ILE A 6 8.96 -7.59 -9.10
N ASN A 7 8.55 -8.14 -10.25
CA ASN A 7 8.28 -7.35 -11.44
C ASN A 7 6.94 -6.59 -11.30
N VAL A 8 6.96 -5.46 -10.61
CA VAL A 8 5.78 -4.61 -10.37
C VAL A 8 5.53 -3.72 -11.59
N THR A 9 4.34 -3.86 -12.16
CA THR A 9 3.89 -3.20 -13.39
C THR A 9 2.79 -2.17 -13.12
N ALA A 10 2.45 -1.40 -14.15
CA ALA A 10 1.40 -0.37 -14.10
C ALA A 10 -0.04 -0.91 -13.98
N SER A 11 -0.26 -2.23 -14.05
CA SER A 11 -1.54 -2.85 -13.72
C SER A 11 -1.67 -3.26 -12.26
N ASP A 12 -0.57 -3.26 -11.51
CA ASP A 12 -0.52 -3.92 -10.21
C ASP A 12 -0.96 -3.01 -9.08
N THR A 13 -1.59 -3.64 -8.10
CA THR A 13 -1.89 -3.02 -6.80
C THR A 13 -0.99 -3.63 -5.74
N PHE A 14 -0.23 -2.78 -5.07
CA PHE A 14 0.61 -3.20 -3.96
C PHE A 14 -0.13 -3.00 -2.64
N GLY A 15 -0.15 -4.03 -1.79
CA GLY A 15 -0.80 -4.00 -0.50
C GLY A 15 0.19 -4.30 0.64
N ARG A 16 0.12 -3.53 1.72
CA ARG A 16 0.87 -3.81 2.95
C ARG A 16 -0.04 -3.85 4.16
N LEU A 17 0.01 -4.97 4.88
CA LEU A 17 -0.61 -5.11 6.19
C LEU A 17 0.36 -4.64 7.27
N ARG A 18 -0.19 -4.09 8.36
CA ARG A 18 0.58 -3.51 9.47
C ARG A 18 1.55 -2.45 8.93
N CYS A 19 1.02 -1.55 8.10
CA CYS A 19 1.84 -0.61 7.34
C CYS A 19 2.56 0.43 8.20
N GLY A 20 2.13 0.62 9.46
CA GLY A 20 2.61 1.65 10.35
C GLY A 20 2.50 3.04 9.71
N VAL A 21 3.58 3.82 9.80
CA VAL A 21 3.69 5.16 9.20
C VAL A 21 3.91 5.16 7.68
N SER A 22 3.83 3.99 7.03
CA SER A 22 3.79 3.82 5.57
C SER A 22 5.07 4.06 4.77
N ASN A 23 6.25 4.13 5.40
CA ASN A 23 7.55 4.32 4.72
C ASN A 23 7.79 3.38 3.51
N VAL A 24 7.52 2.08 3.66
CA VAL A 24 7.73 1.12 2.56
C VAL A 24 6.70 1.31 1.45
N ILE A 25 5.47 1.68 1.79
CA ILE A 25 4.43 1.89 0.78
C ILE A 25 4.72 3.12 -0.07
N VAL A 26 5.17 4.21 0.55
CA VAL A 26 5.53 5.42 -0.19
C VAL A 26 6.77 5.19 -1.04
N GLN A 27 7.71 4.37 -0.57
CA GLN A 27 8.86 3.94 -1.35
C GLN A 27 8.44 3.12 -2.58
N VAL A 28 7.59 2.10 -2.40
CA VAL A 28 7.02 1.33 -3.52
C VAL A 28 6.32 2.27 -4.50
N ALA A 29 5.58 3.24 -3.99
CA ALA A 29 4.88 4.19 -4.82
C ALA A 29 5.84 5.05 -5.65
N VAL A 30 6.98 5.48 -5.10
CA VAL A 30 7.94 6.30 -5.87
C VAL A 30 8.79 5.45 -6.81
N GLU A 31 9.19 4.26 -6.38
CA GLU A 31 10.24 3.47 -7.05
C GLU A 31 9.69 2.42 -8.02
N THR A 32 8.38 2.20 -8.05
CA THR A 32 7.77 1.17 -8.92
C THR A 32 6.68 1.73 -9.83
N ALA A 33 6.37 0.97 -10.88
CA ALA A 33 5.28 1.28 -11.79
C ALA A 33 3.89 1.02 -11.20
N ALA A 34 3.77 0.52 -9.96
CA ALA A 34 2.47 0.17 -9.35
C ALA A 34 1.42 1.27 -9.56
N ARG A 35 0.21 0.88 -9.95
CA ARG A 35 -0.89 1.84 -10.14
C ARG A 35 -1.39 2.42 -8.83
N THR A 36 -1.43 1.59 -7.81
CA THR A 36 -2.01 1.93 -6.50
C THR A 36 -1.25 1.19 -5.40
N CYS A 37 -1.06 1.86 -4.28
CA CYS A 37 -0.42 1.29 -3.09
C CYS A 37 -1.32 1.48 -1.87
N ILE A 38 -1.66 0.40 -1.19
CA ILE A 38 -2.65 0.37 -0.11
C ILE A 38 -1.98 -0.07 1.20
N GLY A 39 -2.06 0.78 2.22
CA GLY A 39 -1.59 0.50 3.56
C GLY A 39 -2.74 0.25 4.50
N ILE A 40 -2.65 -0.82 5.29
CA ILE A 40 -3.62 -1.13 6.32
C ILE A 40 -2.90 -1.29 7.65
N ASP A 41 -3.38 -0.59 8.68
CA ASP A 41 -2.95 -0.77 10.06
C ASP A 41 -4.17 -0.73 11.00
N VAL A 42 -4.04 -1.32 12.18
CA VAL A 42 -5.10 -1.29 13.20
C VAL A 42 -5.04 -0.04 14.06
N ARG A 43 -3.86 0.58 14.15
CA ARG A 43 -3.56 1.75 14.97
C ARG A 43 -3.89 3.05 14.24
N ILE A 44 -4.95 3.72 14.68
CA ILE A 44 -5.43 4.96 14.08
C ILE A 44 -4.40 6.10 14.17
N GLU A 45 -3.59 6.14 15.22
CA GLU A 45 -2.54 7.12 15.41
C GLU A 45 -1.46 7.02 14.32
N LEU A 46 -1.17 5.81 13.85
CA LEU A 46 -0.20 5.59 12.77
C LEU A 46 -0.79 5.90 11.39
N ILE A 47 -2.07 5.58 11.19
CA ILE A 47 -2.77 5.97 9.95
C ILE A 47 -2.87 7.48 9.84
N SER A 48 -3.19 8.16 10.95
CA SER A 48 -3.23 9.63 11.00
C SER A 48 -1.86 10.25 10.72
N ALA A 49 -0.81 9.72 11.36
CA ALA A 49 0.57 10.16 11.11
C ALA A 49 0.99 9.93 9.66
N ALA A 50 0.67 8.76 9.09
CA ALA A 50 0.95 8.44 7.69
C ALA A 50 0.21 9.40 6.74
N TYR A 51 -1.08 9.62 6.96
CA TYR A 51 -1.89 10.52 6.13
C TYR A 51 -1.31 11.94 6.10
N SER A 52 -1.02 12.50 7.28
CA SER A 52 -0.39 13.82 7.39
C SER A 52 0.95 13.87 6.66
N ALA A 53 1.83 12.89 6.90
CA ALA A 53 3.14 12.86 6.27
C ALA A 53 3.06 12.73 4.73
N ILE A 54 2.19 11.86 4.23
CA ILE A 54 1.98 11.65 2.79
C ILE A 54 1.44 12.94 2.16
N TYR A 55 0.35 13.48 2.70
CA TYR A 55 -0.34 14.62 2.11
C TYR A 55 0.56 15.85 2.02
N SER A 56 1.33 16.13 3.09
CA SER A 56 2.27 17.26 3.15
C SER A 56 3.35 17.25 2.08
N HIS A 57 3.65 16.09 1.48
CA HIS A 57 4.75 15.93 0.52
C HIS A 57 4.26 15.55 -0.89
N THR A 58 2.96 15.53 -1.15
CA THR A 58 2.39 15.16 -2.47
C THR A 58 2.84 16.05 -3.62
N GLN A 59 3.15 17.32 -3.37
CA GLN A 59 3.66 18.22 -4.41
C GLN A 59 5.10 17.89 -4.82
N GLU A 60 5.94 17.52 -3.85
CA GLU A 60 7.35 17.14 -4.09
C GLU A 60 7.46 15.72 -4.65
N TYR A 61 6.59 14.83 -4.20
CA TYR A 61 6.54 13.42 -4.61
C TYR A 61 5.16 13.08 -5.16
N PRO A 62 4.87 13.35 -6.46
CA PRO A 62 3.58 13.03 -7.07
C PRO A 62 3.19 11.56 -6.98
N GLY A 63 4.19 10.65 -6.87
CA GLY A 63 3.97 9.23 -6.61
C GLY A 63 3.20 8.94 -5.32
N PHE A 64 3.13 9.88 -4.38
CA PHE A 64 2.35 9.74 -3.16
C PHE A 64 0.84 9.80 -3.42
N LEU A 65 0.40 10.36 -4.56
CA LEU A 65 -1.02 10.44 -4.93
C LEU A 65 -1.66 9.07 -5.19
N LYS A 66 -0.86 8.04 -5.46
CA LYS A 66 -1.35 6.65 -5.59
C LYS A 66 -1.32 5.86 -4.28
N VAL A 67 -0.97 6.50 -3.16
CA VAL A 67 -0.97 5.87 -1.84
C VAL A 67 -2.29 6.12 -1.13
N SER A 68 -2.88 5.06 -0.58
CA SER A 68 -4.04 5.15 0.32
C SER A 68 -3.76 4.36 1.58
N VAL A 69 -4.12 4.91 2.74
CA VAL A 69 -3.93 4.26 4.04
C VAL A 69 -5.28 4.14 4.76
N PHE A 70 -5.54 2.97 5.34
CA PHE A 70 -6.80 2.66 5.99
C PHE A 70 -6.58 2.07 7.37
N GLN A 71 -7.42 2.49 8.31
CA GLN A 71 -7.54 1.78 9.58
C GLN A 71 -8.45 0.58 9.39
N HIS A 72 -7.93 -0.65 9.54
CA HIS A 72 -8.76 -1.85 9.50
C HIS A 72 -8.11 -3.03 10.22
N THR A 73 -8.92 -3.85 10.91
CA THR A 73 -8.50 -5.15 11.43
C THR A 73 -8.52 -6.19 10.33
N VAL A 74 -7.37 -6.78 10.03
CA VAL A 74 -7.29 -7.89 9.08
C VAL A 74 -7.34 -9.20 9.85
N THR A 75 -8.37 -9.99 9.62
CA THR A 75 -8.50 -11.36 10.12
C THR A 75 -8.10 -12.34 9.01
N SER A 76 -7.82 -13.59 9.37
CA SER A 76 -7.46 -14.64 8.40
C SER A 76 -8.48 -14.81 7.26
N ASN A 77 -9.76 -14.48 7.50
CA ASN A 77 -10.82 -14.53 6.50
C ASN A 77 -10.82 -13.32 5.54
N SER A 78 -10.19 -12.20 5.91
CA SER A 78 -10.15 -10.99 5.07
C SER A 78 -9.10 -11.08 3.95
N ILE A 79 -8.08 -11.92 4.13
CA ILE A 79 -7.01 -12.11 3.13
C ILE A 79 -7.54 -12.93 1.92
N GLY A 80 -8.47 -13.86 2.16
CA GLY A 80 -9.08 -14.69 1.10
C GLY A 80 -10.17 -14.00 0.28
N HIS A 81 -10.87 -13.01 0.83
CA HIS A 81 -11.97 -12.32 0.13
C HIS A 81 -11.53 -11.23 -0.86
N CYS A 82 -10.29 -10.75 -0.78
CA CYS A 82 -9.75 -9.84 -1.80
C CYS A 82 -9.43 -10.53 -3.14
N HIS A 83 -9.43 -11.87 -3.20
CA HIS A 83 -9.08 -12.63 -4.41
C HIS A 83 -10.25 -12.85 -5.39
N HIS A 84 -11.52 -12.61 -5.00
CA HIS A 84 -12.65 -13.15 -5.77
C HIS A 84 -13.59 -12.13 -6.42
N HIS A 85 -13.37 -10.81 -6.26
CA HIS A 85 -14.34 -9.81 -6.75
C HIS A 85 -13.84 -8.73 -7.70
N LEU A 86 -12.56 -8.73 -8.09
CA LEU A 86 -12.05 -7.75 -9.05
C LEU A 86 -11.29 -8.47 -10.15
N GLY A 87 -11.90 -8.51 -11.34
CA GLY A 87 -11.32 -9.13 -12.53
C GLY A 87 -9.88 -8.67 -12.77
N GLN A 88 -9.01 -9.64 -13.03
CA GLN A 88 -7.66 -9.49 -13.57
C GLN A 88 -6.79 -8.38 -12.93
N GLN A 89 -6.75 -8.30 -11.59
CA GLN A 89 -5.75 -7.49 -10.88
C GLN A 89 -4.81 -8.40 -10.09
N CYS A 90 -3.50 -8.29 -10.36
CA CYS A 90 -2.48 -8.96 -9.55
C CYS A 90 -2.26 -8.14 -8.26
N TYR A 91 -2.45 -8.80 -7.12
CA TYR A 91 -2.24 -8.22 -5.80
C TYR A 91 -0.95 -8.77 -5.20
N HIS A 92 -0.04 -7.88 -4.82
CA HIS A 92 1.17 -8.24 -4.08
C HIS A 92 1.01 -7.81 -2.63
N TRP A 93 0.85 -8.79 -1.73
CA TRP A 93 0.73 -8.56 -0.28
C TRP A 93 2.04 -8.89 0.42
N LEU A 94 2.59 -7.94 1.17
CA LEU A 94 3.65 -8.22 2.13
C LEU A 94 3.08 -8.29 3.55
N SER A 95 3.26 -9.44 4.20
CA SER A 95 3.08 -9.63 5.64
C SER A 95 4.45 -9.89 6.28
N VAL A 96 4.84 -9.06 7.24
CA VAL A 96 5.97 -9.32 8.16
C VAL A 96 5.45 -9.66 9.55
#